data_AF-A0A418AMD7-F1
#
_entry.id   AF-A0A418AMD7-F1
#
_cell.length_a   1.000
_cell.length_b   1.000
_cell.length_c   1.000
_cell.angle_alpha   90.00
_cell.angle_beta   90.00
_cell.angle_gamma   90.00
#
_symmetry.space_group_name_H-M   'P 1'
#
loop_
_entity.id
_entity.type
_entity.pdbx_description
1 polymer ?
#
loop_
_entity_poly.entity_id
_entity_poly.type
_entity_poly.pdbx_seq_one_letter_code
_entity_poly.pdbx_strand_id
1 'polypeptide(L)'
;MQRAPNENAASKSWRNVTLLKDPMSRQLGKDWILQQMYHNTDRMFASHGFPAIASMQSIYEVDVQTEHVGDSDCMYYHAKRQMESPPPDAIMRYMYRNKLCSIIMADGDIPITYPTIREVTRSTALHQLTTSKGEWFNVLVGEFNSPTRCVIVAQQIEDDEVYRMVGTRQRNRMMWYDFQRMPSGRWMYRSLYINSQTFVQDGSYAPLDVEAQDIGVDHNPLNAATFRQLIRTRIRYLYDMSSDVFRHIYMDLLVSQDPLAGIDR
;
A
#
# COMPACT_ATOMS: atom_id res chain seq x y z
N MET A 1 -7.17 13.49 -39.06
CA MET A 1 -7.74 12.36 -38.29
C MET A 1 -6.99 12.28 -36.97
N GLN A 2 -7.60 12.82 -35.91
CA GLN A 2 -6.97 13.01 -34.61
C GLN A 2 -7.20 11.73 -33.80
N ARG A 3 -6.13 10.99 -33.49
CA ARG A 3 -6.20 9.81 -32.63
C ARG A 3 -6.66 10.26 -31.23
N ALA A 4 -7.81 9.73 -30.79
CA ALA A 4 -8.29 9.92 -29.43
C ALA A 4 -7.21 9.47 -28.41
N PRO A 5 -7.06 10.15 -27.26
CA PRO A 5 -6.23 9.67 -26.18
C PRO A 5 -6.75 8.31 -25.72
N ASN A 6 -5.87 7.34 -25.62
CA ASN A 6 -6.20 5.97 -25.25
C ASN A 6 -6.62 5.94 -23.76
N GLU A 7 -7.93 6.00 -23.47
CA GLU A 7 -8.51 6.08 -22.12
C GLU A 7 -8.30 4.81 -21.26
N ASN A 8 -7.67 3.75 -21.77
CA ASN A 8 -7.58 2.45 -21.08
C ASN A 8 -6.21 2.10 -20.47
N ALA A 9 -5.43 3.10 -20.01
CA ALA A 9 -4.27 2.82 -19.14
C ALA A 9 -4.65 2.57 -17.66
N ALA A 10 -5.94 2.65 -17.32
CA ALA A 10 -6.50 2.37 -16.00
C ALA A 10 -7.11 0.97 -15.87
N SER A 11 -7.15 0.14 -16.93
CA SER A 11 -7.54 -1.26 -16.77
C SER A 11 -6.40 -2.01 -16.09
N LYS A 12 -6.60 -2.47 -14.84
CA LYS A 12 -5.68 -3.40 -14.18
C LYS A 12 -5.51 -4.62 -15.09
N SER A 13 -4.34 -4.77 -15.69
CA SER A 13 -3.99 -5.99 -16.43
C SER A 13 -3.22 -6.92 -15.51
N TRP A 14 -3.39 -8.23 -15.69
CA TRP A 14 -2.66 -9.29 -14.95
C TRP A 14 -1.15 -9.03 -14.83
N ARG A 15 -0.56 -8.34 -15.82
CA ARG A 15 0.87 -7.95 -15.87
C ARG A 15 1.34 -7.11 -14.69
N ASN A 16 0.42 -6.50 -13.94
CA ASN A 16 0.74 -5.60 -12.85
C ASN A 16 0.67 -6.29 -11.47
N VAL A 17 0.23 -7.56 -11.41
CA VAL A 17 -0.05 -8.28 -10.15
C VAL A 17 0.39 -9.76 -10.19
N THR A 18 1.13 -10.18 -11.22
CA THR A 18 1.55 -11.58 -11.41
C THR A 18 3.06 -11.72 -11.35
N LEU A 19 3.58 -12.74 -10.66
CA LEU A 19 4.99 -13.12 -10.68
C LEU A 19 5.19 -14.56 -11.15
N LEU A 20 6.04 -14.72 -12.17
CA LEU A 20 6.39 -16.03 -12.73
C LEU A 20 7.43 -16.76 -11.85
N LYS A 21 7.57 -18.07 -12.05
CA LYS A 21 8.51 -18.93 -11.32
C LYS A 21 9.95 -18.81 -11.79
N ASP A 22 10.17 -18.58 -13.09
CA ASP A 22 11.51 -18.43 -13.66
C ASP A 22 12.25 -17.24 -13.01
N PRO A 23 13.46 -17.40 -12.44
CA PRO A 23 14.12 -16.36 -11.67
C PRO A 23 14.34 -15.04 -12.44
N MET A 24 14.70 -15.11 -13.73
CA MET A 24 14.94 -13.92 -14.55
C MET A 24 13.63 -13.19 -14.85
N SER A 25 12.61 -13.94 -15.26
CA SER A 25 11.27 -13.40 -15.55
C SER A 25 10.62 -12.84 -14.28
N ARG A 26 10.83 -13.49 -13.13
CA ARG A 26 10.36 -13.05 -11.81
C ARG A 26 10.98 -11.71 -11.42
N GLN A 27 12.30 -11.57 -11.58
CA GLN A 27 12.99 -10.32 -11.29
C GLN A 27 12.50 -9.20 -12.20
N LEU A 28 12.43 -9.46 -13.51
CA LEU A 28 11.89 -8.50 -14.48
C LEU A 28 10.45 -8.09 -14.15
N GLY A 29 9.60 -9.04 -13.74
CA GLY A 29 8.23 -8.78 -13.31
C GLY A 29 8.16 -7.84 -12.11
N LYS A 30 8.95 -8.09 -11.07
CA LYS A 30 9.02 -7.19 -9.90
C LYS A 30 9.44 -5.77 -10.29
N ASP A 31 10.50 -5.65 -11.09
CA ASP A 31 11.02 -4.37 -11.52
C ASP A 31 10.01 -3.63 -12.41
N TRP A 32 9.35 -4.34 -13.34
CA TRP A 32 8.32 -3.79 -14.19
C TRP A 32 7.13 -3.24 -13.38
N ILE A 33 6.59 -4.04 -12.46
CA ILE A 33 5.44 -3.66 -11.62
C ILE A 33 5.74 -2.36 -10.86
N LEU A 34 6.88 -2.30 -10.17
CA LEU A 34 7.24 -1.14 -9.36
C LEU A 34 7.61 0.07 -10.21
N GLN A 35 8.27 -0.11 -11.37
CA GLN A 35 8.52 0.99 -12.32
C GLN A 35 7.21 1.58 -12.84
N GLN A 36 6.22 0.75 -13.18
CA GLN A 36 4.90 1.24 -13.59
C GLN A 36 4.25 2.07 -12.48
N MET A 37 4.30 1.61 -11.23
CA MET A 37 3.78 2.42 -10.11
C MET A 37 4.54 3.73 -9.94
N TYR A 38 5.87 3.71 -9.98
CA TYR A 38 6.72 4.88 -9.83
C TYR A 38 6.44 5.93 -10.92
N HIS A 39 6.44 5.54 -12.18
CA HIS A 39 6.18 6.46 -13.30
C HIS A 39 4.75 7.01 -13.32
N ASN A 40 3.80 6.31 -12.69
CA ASN A 40 2.41 6.78 -12.57
C ASN A 40 2.15 7.61 -11.30
N THR A 41 3.14 7.79 -10.41
CA THR A 41 2.98 8.46 -9.10
C THR A 41 2.25 9.80 -9.20
N ASP A 42 2.73 10.73 -10.04
CA ASP A 42 2.14 12.07 -10.15
C ASP A 42 0.73 12.04 -10.75
N ARG A 43 0.50 11.16 -11.73
CA ARG A 43 -0.82 10.93 -12.33
C ARG A 43 -1.80 10.41 -11.29
N MET A 44 -1.38 9.46 -10.44
CA MET A 44 -2.22 8.88 -9.39
C MET A 44 -2.61 9.93 -8.34
N PHE A 45 -1.68 10.78 -7.90
CA PHE A 45 -2.03 11.87 -6.99
C PHE A 45 -3.02 12.87 -7.63
N ALA A 46 -2.79 13.25 -8.89
CA ALA A 46 -3.71 14.14 -9.61
C ALA A 46 -5.11 13.52 -9.76
N SER A 47 -5.21 12.25 -10.16
CA SER A 47 -6.50 11.57 -10.37
C SER A 47 -7.28 11.34 -9.06
N HIS A 48 -6.60 11.32 -7.91
CA HIS A 48 -7.21 11.18 -6.59
C HIS A 48 -7.45 12.52 -5.88
N GLY A 49 -7.35 13.63 -6.62
CA GLY A 49 -7.72 14.97 -6.15
C GLY A 49 -6.76 15.57 -5.13
N PHE A 50 -5.47 15.20 -5.16
CA PHE A 50 -4.49 15.88 -4.33
C PHE A 50 -4.33 17.34 -4.80
N PRO A 51 -4.23 18.31 -3.87
CA PRO A 51 -3.83 19.65 -4.24
C PRO A 51 -2.40 19.62 -4.81
N ALA A 52 -2.05 20.63 -5.59
CA ALA A 52 -0.68 20.78 -6.07
C ALA A 52 0.29 20.76 -4.88
N ILE A 53 1.34 19.93 -4.93
CA ILE A 53 2.27 19.79 -3.79
C ILE A 53 2.93 21.12 -3.41
N ALA A 54 3.12 22.00 -4.40
CA ALA A 54 3.64 23.36 -4.22
C ALA A 54 2.71 24.29 -3.43
N SER A 55 1.41 23.97 -3.30
CA SER A 55 0.48 24.75 -2.47
C SER A 55 0.79 24.61 -0.97
N MET A 56 1.59 23.60 -0.59
CA MET A 56 1.94 23.28 0.79
C MET A 56 0.71 23.01 1.69
N GLN A 57 -0.46 22.81 1.09
CA GLN A 57 -1.70 22.50 1.80
C GLN A 57 -1.62 21.09 2.39
N SER A 58 -2.01 20.95 3.65
CA SER A 58 -2.17 19.64 4.27
C SER A 58 -3.54 19.05 3.96
N ILE A 59 -3.60 17.75 3.71
CA ILE A 59 -4.83 16.97 3.60
C ILE A 59 -4.73 15.71 4.45
N TYR A 60 -5.84 15.28 5.01
CA TYR A 60 -5.97 13.96 5.62
C TYR A 60 -7.38 13.45 5.42
N GLU A 61 -7.54 12.48 4.52
CA GLU A 61 -8.83 11.97 4.10
C GLU A 61 -8.81 10.46 4.06
N VAL A 62 -9.90 9.86 4.54
CA VAL A 62 -10.20 8.44 4.39
C VAL A 62 -11.59 8.35 3.79
N ASP A 63 -11.68 7.67 2.66
CA ASP A 63 -12.89 7.49 1.88
C ASP A 63 -13.14 6.01 1.62
N VAL A 64 -14.43 5.66 1.56
CA VAL A 64 -14.90 4.30 1.28
C VAL A 64 -15.85 4.41 0.10
N GLN A 65 -15.38 3.98 -1.07
CA GLN A 65 -16.13 4.04 -2.31
C GLN A 65 -16.76 2.69 -2.59
N THR A 66 -17.93 2.71 -3.22
CA THR A 66 -18.58 1.52 -3.77
C THR A 66 -18.64 1.67 -5.27
N GLU A 67 -18.10 0.71 -6.00
CA GLU A 67 -18.15 0.65 -7.45
C GLU A 67 -18.96 -0.57 -7.88
N HIS A 68 -19.83 -0.39 -8.86
CA HIS A 68 -20.57 -1.48 -9.48
C HIS A 68 -19.70 -2.11 -10.58
N VAL A 69 -19.20 -3.33 -10.36
CA VAL A 69 -18.34 -4.04 -11.30
C VAL A 69 -19.05 -5.30 -11.78
N GLY A 70 -19.48 -5.30 -13.04
CA GLY A 70 -20.33 -6.36 -13.58
C GLY A 70 -21.70 -6.37 -12.90
N ASP A 71 -22.11 -7.52 -12.36
CA ASP A 71 -23.37 -7.71 -11.61
C ASP A 71 -23.18 -7.60 -10.08
N SER A 72 -22.05 -7.06 -9.61
CA SER A 72 -21.72 -7.01 -8.17
C SER A 72 -21.27 -5.62 -7.73
N ASP A 73 -21.73 -5.20 -6.55
CA ASP A 73 -21.16 -4.05 -5.85
C ASP A 73 -19.87 -4.47 -5.14
N CYS A 74 -18.79 -3.74 -5.40
CA CYS A 74 -17.52 -3.92 -4.70
C CYS A 74 -17.11 -2.64 -3.98
N MET A 75 -16.33 -2.78 -2.92
CA MET A 75 -15.88 -1.66 -2.10
C MET A 75 -14.38 -1.39 -2.26
N TYR A 76 -14.00 -0.12 -2.25
CA TYR A 76 -12.61 0.34 -2.24
C TYR A 76 -12.36 1.33 -1.10
N TYR A 77 -11.16 1.23 -0.53
CA TYR A 77 -10.70 2.13 0.51
C TYR A 77 -9.60 3.01 0.00
N HIS A 78 -9.82 4.32 0.09
CA HIS A 78 -8.81 5.31 -0.23
C HIS A 78 -8.41 6.03 1.03
N ALA A 79 -7.11 6.08 1.30
CA ALA A 79 -6.55 6.93 2.34
C ALA A 79 -5.49 7.83 1.73
N LYS A 80 -5.65 9.13 1.98
CA LYS A 80 -4.87 10.21 1.40
C LYS A 80 -4.30 11.07 2.50
N ARG A 81 -3.01 11.36 2.43
CA ARG A 81 -2.37 12.31 3.33
C ARG A 81 -1.41 13.18 2.54
N GLN A 82 -1.42 14.47 2.81
CA GLN A 82 -0.40 15.41 2.38
C GLN A 82 -0.05 16.29 3.57
N MET A 83 1.22 16.46 3.86
CA MET A 83 1.69 17.34 4.93
C MET A 83 3.16 17.68 4.71
N GLU A 84 3.63 18.72 5.40
CA GLU A 84 5.06 18.93 5.54
C GLU A 84 5.70 17.78 6.32
N SER A 85 6.91 17.41 5.94
CA SER A 85 7.69 16.38 6.62
C SER A 85 9.16 16.80 6.72
N PRO A 86 9.94 16.15 7.59
CA PRO A 86 11.40 16.14 7.46
C PRO A 86 11.84 15.49 6.13
N PRO A 87 13.11 15.69 5.72
CA PRO A 87 13.71 14.92 4.63
C PRO A 87 13.68 13.41 4.95
N PRO A 88 13.48 12.55 3.95
CA PRO A 88 13.49 11.09 4.13
C PRO A 88 14.93 10.61 4.37
N ASP A 89 15.22 10.15 5.59
CA ASP A 89 16.54 9.65 5.96
C ASP A 89 16.72 8.15 5.69
N ALA A 90 17.89 7.61 6.03
CA ALA A 90 18.19 6.20 5.79
C ALA A 90 17.34 5.24 6.65
N ILE A 91 17.01 5.63 7.89
CA ILE A 91 16.19 4.83 8.80
C ILE A 91 14.77 4.72 8.24
N MET A 92 14.19 5.84 7.81
CA MET A 92 12.87 5.91 7.22
C MET A 92 12.74 5.00 5.99
N ARG A 93 13.71 5.08 5.07
CA ARG A 93 13.75 4.24 3.86
C ARG A 93 13.88 2.76 4.22
N TYR A 94 14.77 2.44 5.16
CA TYR A 94 14.91 1.08 5.66
C TYR A 94 13.60 0.54 6.24
N MET A 95 12.89 1.34 7.04
CA MET A 95 11.62 0.94 7.65
C MET A 95 10.55 0.64 6.61
N TYR A 96 10.32 1.52 5.65
CA TYR A 96 9.32 1.28 4.62
C TYR A 96 9.61 0.03 3.79
N ARG A 97 10.89 -0.32 3.64
CA ARG A 97 11.31 -1.50 2.90
C ARG A 97 11.27 -2.79 3.72
N ASN A 98 11.54 -2.73 5.02
CA ASN A 98 11.76 -3.92 5.84
C ASN A 98 10.68 -4.17 6.91
N LYS A 99 9.91 -3.14 7.23
CA LYS A 99 8.86 -3.13 8.25
C LYS A 99 7.50 -2.72 7.68
N LEU A 100 7.33 -2.80 6.35
CA LEU A 100 6.11 -2.36 5.67
C LEU A 100 4.84 -2.94 6.29
N CYS A 101 4.79 -4.26 6.50
CA CYS A 101 3.62 -4.93 7.08
C CYS A 101 3.27 -4.43 8.49
N SER A 102 4.25 -4.03 9.30
CA SER A 102 4.01 -3.39 10.60
C SER A 102 3.47 -1.99 10.42
N ILE A 103 4.06 -1.19 9.52
CA ILE A 103 3.64 0.19 9.24
C ILE A 103 2.21 0.24 8.73
N ILE A 104 1.82 -0.66 7.83
CA ILE A 104 0.48 -0.66 7.24
C ILE A 104 -0.57 -1.36 8.11
N MET A 105 -0.24 -1.72 9.36
CA MET A 105 -1.13 -2.41 10.29
C MET A 105 -1.74 -3.68 9.67
N ALA A 106 -0.90 -4.54 9.08
CA ALA A 106 -1.36 -5.66 8.25
C ALA A 106 -2.33 -6.61 8.97
N ASP A 107 -2.16 -6.84 10.28
CA ASP A 107 -3.05 -7.66 11.12
C ASP A 107 -3.88 -6.80 12.09
N GLY A 108 -4.24 -5.59 11.67
CA GLY A 108 -5.01 -4.64 12.47
C GLY A 108 -4.29 -4.31 13.77
N ASP A 109 -4.97 -4.55 14.90
CA ASP A 109 -4.46 -4.21 16.24
C ASP A 109 -3.37 -5.19 16.74
N ILE A 110 -3.13 -6.28 16.02
CA ILE A 110 -2.14 -7.30 16.40
C ILE A 110 -0.77 -6.91 15.81
N PRO A 111 0.25 -6.67 16.65
CA PRO A 111 1.57 -6.29 16.16
C PRO A 111 2.23 -7.41 15.35
N ILE A 112 2.85 -7.06 14.23
CA ILE A 112 3.68 -7.97 13.45
C ILE A 112 5.07 -8.05 14.11
N THR A 113 5.34 -9.15 14.81
CA THR A 113 6.57 -9.37 15.59
C THR A 113 7.57 -10.31 14.92
N TYR A 114 7.24 -10.88 13.77
CA TYR A 114 8.05 -11.85 13.04
C TYR A 114 8.50 -11.33 11.66
N PRO A 115 9.56 -11.89 11.06
CA PRO A 115 10.00 -11.51 9.72
C PRO A 115 8.96 -11.85 8.66
N THR A 116 8.66 -10.89 7.78
CA THR A 116 7.70 -11.06 6.68
C THR A 116 8.38 -11.09 5.31
N ILE A 117 9.63 -10.63 5.20
CA ILE A 117 10.36 -10.62 3.93
C ILE A 117 10.69 -12.06 3.52
N ARG A 118 10.34 -12.42 2.28
CA ARG A 118 10.67 -13.72 1.67
C ARG A 118 11.71 -13.62 0.57
N GLU A 119 11.67 -12.53 -0.17
CA GLU A 119 12.67 -12.24 -1.20
C GLU A 119 13.12 -10.80 -1.07
N VAL A 120 14.42 -10.58 -1.23
CA VAL A 120 15.04 -9.26 -1.18
C VAL A 120 16.05 -9.16 -2.31
N THR A 121 16.11 -7.98 -2.93
CA THR A 121 17.15 -7.63 -3.89
C THR A 121 17.82 -6.33 -3.47
N ARG A 122 18.56 -5.67 -4.35
CA ARG A 122 19.06 -4.32 -4.07
C ARG A 122 17.97 -3.25 -4.12
N SER A 123 16.93 -3.41 -4.94
CA SER A 123 15.89 -2.40 -5.17
C SER A 123 14.52 -2.77 -4.62
N THR A 124 14.28 -4.04 -4.31
CA THR A 124 12.94 -4.55 -3.96
C THR A 124 12.96 -5.47 -2.73
N ALA A 125 11.80 -5.60 -2.09
CA ALA A 125 11.51 -6.63 -1.09
C ALA A 125 10.08 -7.17 -1.29
N LEU A 126 9.90 -8.48 -1.15
CA LEU A 126 8.59 -9.13 -1.17
C LEU A 126 8.23 -9.58 0.24
N HIS A 127 7.17 -9.01 0.79
CA HIS A 127 6.61 -9.37 2.09
C HIS A 127 5.49 -10.39 1.95
N GLN A 128 5.47 -11.39 2.83
CA GLN A 128 4.39 -12.37 2.94
C GLN A 128 4.00 -12.62 4.39
N LEU A 129 2.70 -12.65 4.66
CA LEU A 129 2.11 -13.12 5.91
C LEU A 129 0.64 -13.49 5.71
N THR A 130 0.10 -14.30 6.62
CA THR A 130 -1.34 -14.53 6.75
C THR A 130 -1.79 -13.89 8.06
N THR A 131 -2.81 -13.04 8.01
CA THR A 131 -3.33 -12.37 9.21
C THR A 131 -4.03 -13.37 10.14
N SER A 132 -4.23 -12.97 11.39
CA SER A 132 -5.03 -13.71 12.38
C SER A 132 -6.43 -14.06 11.88
N LYS A 133 -6.96 -13.28 10.93
CA LYS A 133 -8.28 -13.46 10.32
C LYS A 133 -8.26 -14.29 9.04
N GLY A 134 -7.09 -14.73 8.57
CA GLY A 134 -6.96 -15.58 7.38
C GLY A 134 -6.76 -14.85 6.05
N GLU A 135 -6.45 -13.55 6.07
CA GLU A 135 -6.10 -12.81 4.87
C GLU A 135 -4.63 -13.00 4.49
N TRP A 136 -4.38 -13.30 3.22
CA TRP A 136 -3.05 -13.41 2.65
C TRP A 136 -2.52 -12.07 2.14
N PHE A 137 -1.32 -11.72 2.59
CA PHE A 137 -0.52 -10.62 2.05
C PHE A 137 0.63 -11.19 1.23
N ASN A 138 0.80 -10.66 0.02
CA ASN A 138 1.97 -10.88 -0.81
C ASN A 138 2.34 -9.53 -1.44
N VAL A 139 3.02 -8.69 -0.67
CA VAL A 139 3.21 -7.27 -1.00
C VAL A 139 4.64 -7.02 -1.43
N LEU A 140 4.81 -6.61 -2.68
CA LEU A 140 6.08 -6.18 -3.26
C LEU A 140 6.28 -4.69 -2.97
N VAL A 141 7.46 -4.31 -2.47
CA VAL A 141 7.84 -2.91 -2.22
C VAL A 141 9.16 -2.58 -2.91
N GLY A 142 9.28 -1.34 -3.38
CA GLY A 142 10.55 -0.77 -3.83
C GLY A 142 10.62 0.73 -3.67
N GLU A 143 11.82 1.26 -3.82
CA GLU A 143 12.16 2.67 -3.60
C GLU A 143 12.88 3.29 -4.79
N PHE A 144 12.60 4.57 -5.03
CA PHE A 144 13.14 5.36 -6.13
C PHE A 144 13.59 6.70 -5.58
N ASN A 145 14.90 6.93 -5.57
CA ASN A 145 15.53 8.03 -4.86
C ASN A 145 16.25 8.99 -5.82
N SER A 146 16.12 10.28 -5.56
CA SER A 146 16.91 11.37 -6.14
C SER A 146 17.26 12.40 -5.06
N PRO A 147 18.13 13.39 -5.32
CA PRO A 147 18.47 14.42 -4.32
C PRO A 147 17.29 15.26 -3.83
N THR A 148 16.19 15.32 -4.59
CA THR A 148 15.02 16.15 -4.30
C THR A 148 13.72 15.37 -4.18
N ARG A 149 13.75 14.04 -4.35
CA ARG A 149 12.55 13.20 -4.29
C ARG A 149 12.88 11.78 -3.81
N CYS A 150 12.08 11.24 -2.90
CA CYS A 150 12.08 9.83 -2.56
C CYS A 150 10.66 9.31 -2.76
N VAL A 151 10.49 8.29 -3.61
CA VAL A 151 9.21 7.63 -3.83
C VAL A 151 9.34 6.18 -3.41
N ILE A 152 8.45 5.73 -2.54
CA ILE A 152 8.29 4.33 -2.19
C ILE A 152 6.94 3.88 -2.72
N VAL A 153 6.92 2.74 -3.40
CA VAL A 153 5.72 2.15 -3.96
C VAL A 153 5.58 0.71 -3.49
N ALA A 154 4.35 0.27 -3.25
CA ALA A 154 4.08 -1.11 -2.90
C ALA A 154 2.79 -1.64 -3.52
N GLN A 155 2.84 -2.88 -4.02
CA GLN A 155 1.79 -3.55 -4.77
C GLN A 155 1.52 -4.93 -4.19
N GLN A 156 0.25 -5.28 -4.00
CA GLN A 156 -0.14 -6.68 -3.82
C GLN A 156 0.12 -7.46 -5.12
N ILE A 157 0.84 -8.57 -5.01
CA ILE A 157 0.95 -9.63 -6.01
C ILE A 157 -0.19 -10.63 -5.75
N GLU A 158 -1.08 -10.76 -6.72
CA GLU A 158 -2.29 -11.59 -6.60
C GLU A 158 -2.06 -13.03 -7.06
N ASP A 159 -1.22 -13.19 -8.09
CA ASP A 159 -0.83 -14.49 -8.64
C ASP A 159 0.69 -14.65 -8.60
N ASP A 160 1.15 -15.72 -7.96
CA ASP A 160 2.58 -15.98 -7.74
C ASP A 160 2.85 -17.48 -7.93
N GLU A 161 3.57 -17.81 -9.01
CA GLU A 161 3.84 -19.21 -9.37
C GLU A 161 4.80 -19.92 -8.39
N VAL A 162 5.55 -19.16 -7.58
CA VAL A 162 6.43 -19.70 -6.53
C VAL A 162 5.66 -19.92 -5.23
N TYR A 163 4.88 -18.91 -4.83
CA TYR A 163 4.18 -18.91 -3.55
C TYR A 163 2.67 -18.89 -3.75
N ARG A 164 2.02 -20.01 -3.45
CA ARG A 164 0.56 -20.07 -3.45
C ARG A 164 -0.01 -19.27 -2.28
N MET A 165 -1.21 -18.72 -2.49
CA MET A 165 -1.98 -18.06 -1.43
C MET A 165 -2.11 -18.98 -0.22
N VAL A 166 -1.72 -18.47 0.96
CA VAL A 166 -1.91 -19.15 2.24
C VAL A 166 -2.97 -18.39 3.03
N GLY A 167 -4.14 -18.99 3.18
CA GLY A 167 -5.31 -18.36 3.79
C GLY A 167 -6.57 -18.63 2.96
N THR A 168 -7.64 -17.91 3.26
CA THR A 168 -8.92 -18.07 2.56
C THR A 168 -9.17 -16.98 1.52
N ARG A 169 -8.47 -15.85 1.64
CA ARG A 169 -8.70 -14.64 0.84
C ARG A 169 -7.47 -13.76 0.76
N GLN A 170 -7.50 -12.81 -0.16
CA GLN A 170 -6.54 -11.71 -0.27
C GLN A 170 -7.27 -10.44 -0.74
N ARG A 171 -6.57 -9.32 -0.88
CA ARG A 171 -7.11 -8.12 -1.56
C ARG A 171 -6.05 -7.44 -2.39
N ASN A 172 -6.47 -6.68 -3.38
CA ASN A 172 -5.56 -5.80 -4.11
C ASN A 172 -5.18 -4.60 -3.24
N ARG A 173 -3.89 -4.29 -3.19
CA ARG A 173 -3.36 -3.13 -2.48
C ARG A 173 -2.38 -2.38 -3.37
N MET A 174 -2.51 -1.06 -3.37
CA MET A 174 -1.57 -0.16 -4.04
C MET A 174 -1.22 0.97 -3.10
N MET A 175 0.07 1.27 -2.95
CA MET A 175 0.56 2.29 -2.03
C MET A 175 1.61 3.15 -2.70
N TRP A 176 1.52 4.45 -2.47
CA TRP A 176 2.54 5.44 -2.81
C TRP A 176 2.88 6.25 -1.56
N TYR A 177 4.17 6.44 -1.34
CA TYR A 177 4.74 7.40 -0.40
C TYR A 177 5.71 8.27 -1.17
N ASP A 178 5.46 9.57 -1.23
CA ASP A 178 6.23 10.51 -2.05
C ASP A 178 6.69 11.68 -1.19
N PHE A 179 8.00 11.78 -1.04
CA PHE A 179 8.68 12.84 -0.33
C PHE A 179 9.36 13.73 -1.35
N GLN A 180 9.00 15.01 -1.41
CA GLN A 180 9.53 15.95 -2.38
C GLN A 180 10.04 17.23 -1.74
N ARG A 181 11.26 17.64 -2.10
CA ARG A 181 11.84 18.91 -1.69
C ARG A 181 11.26 20.05 -2.53
N MET A 182 10.69 21.03 -1.87
CA MET A 182 10.15 22.24 -2.49
C MET A 182 11.27 23.26 -2.78
N PRO A 183 11.06 24.23 -3.70
CA PRO A 183 12.03 25.30 -3.96
C PRO A 183 12.42 26.10 -2.72
N SER A 184 11.51 26.21 -1.74
CA SER A 184 11.76 26.82 -0.43
C SER A 184 12.75 26.06 0.45
N GLY A 185 13.12 24.82 0.08
CA GLY A 185 13.95 23.92 0.87
C GLY A 185 13.16 23.04 1.85
N ARG A 186 11.88 23.32 2.08
CA ARG A 186 10.95 22.49 2.87
C ARG A 186 10.64 21.17 2.15
N TRP A 187 10.30 20.12 2.89
CA TRP A 187 9.91 18.84 2.32
C TRP A 187 8.41 18.59 2.51
N MET A 188 7.79 18.03 1.48
CA MET A 188 6.40 17.60 1.51
C MET A 188 6.34 16.10 1.39
N TYR A 189 5.46 15.51 2.18
CA TYR A 189 5.08 14.12 2.12
C TYR A 189 3.67 13.99 1.55
N ARG A 190 3.48 13.08 0.60
CA ARG A 190 2.19 12.59 0.15
C ARG A 190 2.12 11.08 0.35
N SER A 191 0.99 10.57 0.82
CA SER A 191 0.68 9.16 0.71
C SER A 191 -0.71 8.92 0.17
N LEU A 192 -0.79 7.91 -0.70
CA LEU A 192 -2.02 7.39 -1.27
C LEU A 192 -2.02 5.87 -1.08
N TYR A 193 -3.10 5.36 -0.53
CA TYR A 193 -3.33 3.94 -0.40
C TYR A 193 -4.69 3.61 -0.98
N ILE A 194 -4.71 2.53 -1.74
CA ILE A 194 -5.90 1.99 -2.39
C ILE A 194 -5.96 0.52 -2.04
N ASN A 195 -7.03 0.11 -1.36
CA ASN A 195 -7.30 -1.28 -1.06
C ASN A 195 -8.64 -1.66 -1.68
N SER A 196 -8.72 -2.81 -2.34
CA SER A 196 -10.00 -3.42 -2.71
C SER A 196 -10.65 -4.11 -1.51
N GLN A 197 -11.90 -4.48 -1.68
CA GLN A 197 -12.53 -5.57 -0.95
C GLN A 197 -11.72 -6.85 -1.13
N THR A 198 -11.75 -7.71 -0.12
CA THR A 198 -11.13 -9.02 -0.19
C THR A 198 -11.85 -9.91 -1.19
N PHE A 199 -11.12 -10.84 -1.77
CA PHE A 199 -11.60 -11.84 -2.71
C PHE A 199 -10.93 -13.18 -2.45
N VAL A 200 -11.61 -14.26 -2.81
CA VAL A 200 -11.12 -15.63 -2.66
C VAL A 200 -10.41 -16.11 -3.92
N GLN A 201 -9.88 -17.33 -3.91
CA GLN A 201 -8.99 -17.83 -4.97
C GLN A 201 -9.59 -17.83 -6.38
N ASP A 202 -10.92 -17.99 -6.51
CA ASP A 202 -11.61 -17.95 -7.80
C ASP A 202 -11.86 -16.53 -8.34
N GLY A 203 -11.44 -15.51 -7.59
CA GLY A 203 -11.60 -14.09 -7.93
C GLY A 203 -12.92 -13.47 -7.49
N SER A 204 -13.85 -14.24 -6.90
CA SER A 204 -15.08 -13.69 -6.35
C SER A 204 -14.81 -12.87 -5.08
N TYR A 205 -15.46 -11.72 -4.97
CA TYR A 205 -15.36 -10.88 -3.77
C TYR A 205 -15.96 -11.58 -2.56
N ALA A 206 -15.27 -11.49 -1.42
CA ALA A 206 -15.80 -11.96 -0.15
C ALA A 206 -17.03 -11.12 0.23
N PRO A 207 -18.07 -11.68 0.85
CA PRO A 207 -19.22 -10.92 1.34
C PRO A 207 -18.84 -9.73 2.23
N LEU A 208 -19.65 -8.67 2.23
CA LEU A 208 -19.34 -7.42 2.96
C LEU A 208 -19.28 -7.60 4.48
N ASP A 209 -20.01 -8.56 5.04
CA ASP A 209 -19.94 -8.94 6.45
C ASP A 209 -18.59 -9.60 6.80
N VAL A 210 -18.05 -10.45 5.91
CA VAL A 210 -16.69 -10.99 6.03
C VAL A 210 -15.67 -9.85 5.98
N GLU A 211 -15.79 -8.93 5.01
CA GLU A 211 -14.91 -7.76 4.92
C GLU A 211 -14.98 -6.88 6.18
N ALA A 212 -16.16 -6.73 6.79
CA ALA A 212 -16.32 -6.03 8.07
C ALA A 212 -15.54 -6.71 9.19
N GLN A 213 -15.68 -8.03 9.32
CA GLN A 213 -14.97 -8.81 10.31
C GLN A 213 -13.46 -8.67 10.15
N ASP A 214 -12.97 -8.64 8.91
CA ASP A 214 -11.56 -8.47 8.59
C ASP A 214 -10.99 -7.14 9.05
N ILE A 215 -11.76 -6.09 8.84
CA ILE A 215 -11.40 -4.74 9.27
C ILE A 215 -11.60 -4.55 10.78
N GLY A 216 -12.35 -5.45 11.42
CA GLY A 216 -12.64 -5.43 12.86
C GLY A 216 -13.86 -4.58 13.20
N VAL A 217 -14.83 -4.51 12.29
CA VAL A 217 -16.15 -3.91 12.51
C VAL A 217 -17.15 -5.03 12.76
N ASP A 218 -17.90 -4.93 13.86
CA ASP A 218 -18.96 -5.90 14.15
C ASP A 218 -20.15 -5.71 13.20
N HIS A 219 -20.58 -6.82 12.63
CA HIS A 219 -21.63 -6.96 11.63
C HIS A 219 -23.05 -6.93 12.26
N ASN A 220 -23.37 -5.92 13.07
CA ASN A 220 -24.77 -5.74 13.47
C ASN A 220 -25.52 -5.01 12.34
N PRO A 221 -26.72 -5.44 11.90
CA PRO A 221 -27.35 -5.00 10.67
C PRO A 221 -27.84 -3.56 10.83
N LEU A 222 -26.97 -2.62 10.51
CA LEU A 222 -27.30 -1.24 10.26
C LEU A 222 -27.14 -1.05 8.75
N ASN A 223 -28.05 -0.30 8.14
CA ASN A 223 -28.12 -0.08 6.69
C ASN A 223 -26.75 0.24 6.05
N ALA A 224 -26.64 0.11 4.72
CA ALA A 224 -25.39 0.30 3.99
C ALA A 224 -24.65 1.63 4.30
N ALA A 225 -25.36 2.70 4.65
CA ALA A 225 -24.74 3.96 5.04
C ALA A 225 -24.01 3.86 6.39
N THR A 226 -24.63 3.22 7.39
CA THR A 226 -23.99 2.98 8.68
C THR A 226 -22.79 2.03 8.55
N PHE A 227 -22.90 0.97 7.74
CA PHE A 227 -21.78 0.09 7.44
C PHE A 227 -20.58 0.88 6.89
N ARG A 228 -20.78 1.69 5.85
CA ARG A 228 -19.71 2.54 5.27
C ARG A 228 -19.10 3.49 6.30
N GLN A 229 -19.93 4.08 7.17
CA GLN A 229 -19.44 4.99 8.21
C GLN A 229 -18.58 4.28 9.26
N LEU A 230 -18.95 3.06 9.67
CA LEU A 230 -18.17 2.26 10.61
C LEU A 230 -16.82 1.84 10.01
N ILE A 231 -16.85 1.33 8.77
CA ILE A 231 -15.64 0.94 8.04
C ILE A 231 -14.70 2.13 7.86
N ARG A 232 -15.21 3.29 7.44
CA ARG A 232 -14.42 4.52 7.31
C ARG A 232 -13.77 4.92 8.63
N THR A 233 -14.52 4.86 9.73
CA THR A 233 -14.03 5.18 11.07
C THR A 233 -12.91 4.23 11.49
N ARG A 234 -13.09 2.92 11.25
CA ARG A 234 -12.10 1.91 11.60
C ARG A 234 -10.83 2.02 10.77
N ILE A 235 -10.94 2.27 9.46
CA ILE A 235 -9.77 2.50 8.60
C ILE A 235 -9.01 3.75 9.05
N ARG A 236 -9.71 4.84 9.36
CA ARG A 236 -9.06 6.04 9.91
C ARG A 236 -8.29 5.75 11.19
N TYR A 237 -8.89 5.00 12.10
CA TYR A 237 -8.21 4.55 13.32
C TYR A 237 -6.93 3.77 13.01
N LEU A 238 -6.97 2.81 12.08
CA LEU A 238 -5.77 2.05 11.68
C LEU A 238 -4.69 2.96 11.07
N TYR A 239 -5.07 3.99 10.32
CA TYR A 239 -4.12 4.99 9.78
C TYR A 239 -3.46 5.85 10.84
N ASP A 240 -4.24 6.26 11.84
CA ASP A 240 -3.70 7.03 12.96
C ASP A 240 -2.73 6.16 13.76
N MET A 241 -3.11 4.91 14.08
CA MET A 241 -2.23 3.95 14.74
C MET A 241 -0.98 3.60 13.93
N SER A 242 -1.08 3.49 12.60
CA SER A 242 0.06 3.32 11.70
C SER A 242 1.11 4.41 11.91
N SER A 243 0.68 5.66 12.14
CA SER A 243 1.59 6.78 12.38
C SER A 243 2.33 6.63 13.71
N ASP A 244 1.67 6.11 14.75
CA ASP A 244 2.29 5.81 16.03
C ASP A 244 3.24 4.62 15.96
N VAL A 245 2.86 3.53 15.28
CA VAL A 245 3.73 2.37 15.05
C VAL A 245 4.98 2.78 14.27
N PHE A 246 4.82 3.58 13.21
CA PHE A 246 5.93 4.14 12.48
C PHE A 246 6.87 4.92 13.39
N ARG A 247 6.33 5.87 14.18
CA ARG A 247 7.14 6.67 15.11
C ARG A 247 7.87 5.80 16.13
N HIS A 248 7.22 4.77 16.67
CA HIS A 248 7.83 3.86 17.63
C HIS A 248 9.01 3.10 17.02
N ILE A 249 8.81 2.46 15.86
CA ILE A 249 9.86 1.73 15.15
C ILE A 249 11.03 2.67 14.78
N TYR A 250 10.73 3.89 14.34
CA TYR A 250 11.74 4.89 14.01
C TYR A 250 12.60 5.25 15.21
N MET A 251 11.98 5.52 16.36
CA MET A 251 12.69 5.86 17.59
C MET A 251 13.55 4.70 18.10
N ASP A 252 13.03 3.46 18.04
CA ASP A 252 13.76 2.27 18.44
C ASP A 252 15.02 2.05 17.59
N LEU A 253 14.92 2.26 16.27
CA LEU A 253 16.06 2.19 15.37
C LEU A 253 17.04 3.34 15.61
N LEU A 254 16.56 4.57 15.80
CA LEU A 254 17.39 5.76 16.00
C LEU A 254 18.30 5.64 17.23
N VAL A 255 17.83 5.00 18.31
CA VAL A 255 18.61 4.81 19.55
C VAL A 255 19.42 3.51 19.58
N SER A 256 19.27 2.65 18.57
CA SER A 256 20.03 1.40 18.49
C SER A 256 21.49 1.66 18.11
N GLN A 257 22.41 0.82 18.61
CA GLN A 257 23.86 1.01 18.41
C GLN A 257 24.30 0.86 16.95
N ASP A 258 23.52 0.13 16.14
CA ASP A 258 23.70 0.01 14.69
C ASP A 258 22.31 -0.09 14.01
N PRO A 259 21.68 1.06 13.69
CA PRO A 259 20.31 1.12 13.16
C PRO A 259 20.13 0.41 11.82
N LEU A 260 21.24 0.13 11.14
CA LEU A 260 21.30 -0.39 9.77
C LEU A 260 22.17 -1.66 9.68
N ALA A 261 22.50 -2.28 10.82
CA ALA A 261 23.27 -3.53 10.85
C ALA A 261 22.52 -4.62 10.07
N GLY A 262 23.13 -5.14 9.00
CA GLY A 262 22.51 -6.16 8.15
C GLY A 262 21.76 -5.61 6.92
N ILE A 263 21.88 -4.32 6.62
CA ILE A 263 21.57 -3.82 5.28
C ILE A 263 22.74 -4.21 4.37
N ASP A 264 22.56 -5.26 3.56
CA ASP A 264 23.43 -5.48 2.40
C ASP A 264 23.40 -4.22 1.52
N ARG A 265 24.58 -3.64 1.30
CA ARG A 265 24.80 -2.43 0.48
C ARG A 265 24.61 -2.68 -1.01
#